data_AF-A0A968E9E4-F1
#
_entry.id   AF-A0A968E9E4-F1
#
_cell.length_a   1.000
_cell.length_b   1.000
_cell.length_c   1.000
_cell.angle_alpha   90.00
_cell.angle_beta   90.00
_cell.angle_gamma   90.00
#
_symmetry.space_group_name_H-M   'P 1'
#
loop_
_entity.id
_entity.type
_entity.pdbx_description
1 polymer ?
#
loop_
_entity_poly.entity_id
_entity_poly.type
_entity_poly.pdbx_seq_one_letter_code
_entity_poly.pdbx_strand_id
1 'polypeptide(L)'
;MKRFNQVLLFFILSIFNTFLFAQHKVIQIQNDVTRLDFKTEGRYTQIDYSGAYPVIKQPNPGHPELPIISYRLIVREGASVSSVEIIGITETELPGNYYLYPAQQQFAIGEERVFTPPDLQIYQQNEKYPATLVRHAHTGNFGGHRIASFLVYPLRYNPVTQKLYFYEEITFRIRYSTGAVETIRPERLFKQDQARFEGVVRRMVANPEEVTQYRPVIEQTRVSGNLEFSQVPSAEGLGVRYLVITSDALAPAFEPLVEFKNTTGTTAEIRSLEWIKANTHPGVDDAETIRNFIKWAYQKWGTQYVLLGGDTGIIPTRMVYSNTMTVSTDMYFSDLDGSWNYDGDSRFGEVEDSLDYYPEMFVSRAPVHSAAEASNFVNKTLTYLKAENFPSGYTTGMLTIGADLWSQGDGGEFCEFVTDSVPAYINKTTL
;
A
#
# COMPACT_ATOMS: atom_id res chain seq x y z
N MET A 1 -50.24 1.50 -9.81
CA MET A 1 -49.14 2.14 -10.58
C MET A 1 -48.00 2.45 -9.62
N LYS A 2 -46.86 1.78 -9.86
CA LYS A 2 -45.50 1.99 -9.34
C LYS A 2 -45.28 2.19 -7.82
N ARG A 3 -44.94 1.06 -7.18
CA ARG A 3 -44.12 0.95 -5.96
C ARG A 3 -42.69 1.40 -6.27
N PHE A 4 -42.09 2.21 -5.41
CA PHE A 4 -40.65 2.48 -5.35
C PHE A 4 -40.10 1.70 -4.15
N ASN A 5 -39.33 0.65 -4.42
CA ASN A 5 -38.54 -0.05 -3.40
C ASN A 5 -37.22 0.71 -3.24
N GLN A 6 -36.96 1.25 -2.06
CA GLN A 6 -35.62 1.63 -1.64
C GLN A 6 -35.01 0.44 -0.90
N VAL A 7 -34.00 -0.17 -1.50
CA VAL A 7 -33.13 -1.14 -0.83
C VAL A 7 -32.13 -0.33 -0.01
N LEU A 8 -32.33 -0.35 1.31
CA LEU A 8 -31.42 0.26 2.29
C LEU A 8 -30.43 -0.83 2.71
N LEU A 9 -29.17 -0.68 2.32
CA LEU A 9 -28.07 -1.56 2.70
C LEU A 9 -27.70 -1.28 4.17
N PHE A 10 -27.99 -2.20 5.08
CA PHE A 10 -27.54 -2.12 6.47
C PHE A 10 -26.33 -3.03 6.68
N PHE A 11 -25.16 -2.44 6.93
CA PHE A 11 -24.07 -3.14 7.60
C PHE A 11 -24.35 -3.10 9.11
N ILE A 12 -24.70 -4.24 9.70
CA ILE A 12 -24.76 -4.39 11.17
C ILE A 12 -23.48 -5.11 11.60
N LEU A 13 -22.49 -4.33 12.02
CA LEU A 13 -21.34 -4.82 12.76
C LEU A 13 -21.72 -4.85 14.24
N SER A 14 -22.21 -5.98 14.74
CA SER A 14 -22.48 -6.15 16.18
C SER A 14 -21.17 -6.40 16.93
N ILE A 15 -20.51 -5.31 17.35
CA ILE A 15 -19.41 -5.35 18.31
C ILE A 15 -20.01 -5.50 19.71
N PHE A 16 -19.94 -6.70 20.29
CA PHE A 16 -20.17 -6.88 21.72
C PHE A 16 -18.95 -6.31 22.49
N ASN A 17 -19.13 -5.14 23.10
CA ASN A 17 -18.13 -4.50 23.94
C ASN A 17 -18.14 -5.12 25.35
N THR A 18 -17.38 -6.19 25.55
CA THR A 18 -16.92 -6.61 26.88
C THR A 18 -15.45 -6.20 27.03
N PHE A 19 -15.21 -5.15 27.82
CA PHE A 19 -13.87 -4.75 28.27
C PHE A 19 -13.30 -5.78 29.26
N LEU A 20 -12.82 -6.90 28.72
CA LEU A 20 -11.68 -7.64 29.23
C LEU A 20 -10.58 -7.46 28.19
N PHE A 21 -9.31 -7.40 28.60
CA PHE A 21 -8.16 -7.30 27.70
C PHE A 21 -8.12 -8.52 26.77
N ALA A 22 -8.95 -8.54 25.74
CA ALA A 22 -8.97 -9.61 24.80
C ALA A 22 -7.68 -9.49 24.00
N GLN A 23 -6.73 -10.36 24.31
CA GLN A 23 -5.60 -10.70 23.43
C GLN A 23 -6.10 -11.39 22.15
N HIS A 24 -7.36 -11.21 21.78
CA HIS A 24 -7.95 -11.77 20.60
C HIS A 24 -9.06 -10.87 20.06
N LYS A 25 -9.31 -10.99 18.76
CA LYS A 25 -10.42 -10.36 18.05
C LYS A 25 -11.09 -11.39 17.17
N VAL A 26 -12.41 -11.38 17.13
CA VAL A 26 -13.19 -12.24 16.22
C VAL A 26 -13.60 -11.41 15.02
N ILE A 27 -13.38 -11.96 13.82
CA ILE A 27 -13.74 -11.37 12.55
C ILE A 27 -14.61 -12.35 11.80
N GLN A 28 -15.69 -11.84 11.22
CA GLN A 28 -16.59 -12.57 10.37
C GLN A 28 -16.53 -11.95 8.98
N ILE A 29 -16.27 -12.80 7.97
CA ILE A 29 -16.24 -12.42 6.56
C ILE A 29 -17.45 -13.05 5.90
N GLN A 30 -18.15 -12.23 5.11
CA GLN A 30 -19.25 -12.64 4.25
C GLN A 30 -18.78 -12.52 2.80
N ASN A 31 -18.76 -13.65 2.10
CA ASN A 31 -18.43 -13.71 0.68
C ASN A 31 -19.72 -13.83 -0.13
N ASP A 32 -19.80 -13.04 -1.20
CA ASP A 32 -20.93 -13.03 -2.11
C ASP A 32 -20.66 -13.97 -3.30
N VAL A 33 -21.47 -15.02 -3.44
CA VAL A 33 -21.34 -16.00 -4.52
C VAL A 33 -21.59 -15.38 -5.89
N THR A 34 -22.37 -14.30 -5.98
CA THR A 34 -22.74 -13.65 -7.25
C THR A 34 -21.57 -12.92 -7.91
N ARG A 35 -20.46 -12.76 -7.18
CA ARG A 35 -19.21 -12.17 -7.68
C ARG A 35 -18.35 -13.16 -8.44
N LEU A 36 -18.63 -14.45 -8.33
CA LEU A 36 -17.90 -15.48 -9.06
C LEU A 36 -18.24 -15.42 -10.54
N ASP A 37 -17.21 -15.26 -11.35
CA ASP A 37 -17.30 -15.43 -12.80
C ASP A 37 -16.44 -16.62 -13.24
N PHE A 38 -16.98 -17.41 -14.17
CA PHE A 38 -16.38 -18.66 -14.61
C PHE A 38 -16.09 -18.60 -16.10
N LYS A 39 -14.82 -18.78 -16.44
CA LYS A 39 -14.35 -18.85 -17.83
C LYS A 39 -13.78 -20.22 -18.13
N THR A 40 -14.13 -20.78 -19.28
CA THR A 40 -13.59 -22.06 -19.73
C THR A 40 -12.59 -21.83 -20.86
N GLU A 41 -11.37 -22.35 -20.68
CA GLU A 41 -10.32 -22.33 -21.70
C GLU A 41 -9.83 -23.75 -21.97
N GLY A 42 -10.26 -24.31 -23.11
CA GLY A 42 -10.01 -25.71 -23.44
C GLY A 42 -10.60 -26.66 -22.39
N ARG A 43 -9.74 -27.39 -21.68
CA ARG A 43 -10.14 -28.29 -20.59
C ARG A 43 -10.14 -27.63 -19.21
N TYR A 44 -9.70 -26.38 -19.12
CA TYR A 44 -9.48 -25.68 -17.86
C TYR A 44 -10.62 -24.74 -17.52
N THR A 45 -10.85 -24.55 -16.23
CA THR A 45 -11.73 -23.51 -15.69
C THR A 45 -10.90 -22.45 -14.98
N GLN A 46 -11.07 -21.20 -15.37
CA GLN A 46 -10.60 -20.00 -14.66
C GLN A 46 -11.76 -19.41 -13.87
N ILE A 47 -11.45 -18.84 -12.70
CA ILE A 47 -12.44 -18.27 -11.80
C ILE A 47 -11.96 -16.90 -11.37
N ASP A 48 -12.77 -15.90 -11.69
CA ASP A 48 -12.58 -14.53 -11.23
C ASP A 48 -13.58 -14.19 -10.12
N TYR A 49 -13.19 -13.27 -9.25
CA TYR A 49 -14.02 -12.80 -8.14
C TYR A 49 -14.22 -11.29 -8.25
N SER A 50 -15.19 -10.91 -9.07
CA SER A 50 -15.45 -9.53 -9.48
C SER A 50 -15.87 -8.63 -8.31
N GLY A 51 -15.49 -7.35 -8.37
CA GLY A 51 -15.92 -6.34 -7.37
C GLY A 51 -15.34 -6.51 -5.96
N ALA A 52 -14.39 -7.42 -5.75
CA ALA A 52 -13.55 -7.42 -4.55
C ALA A 52 -12.15 -6.89 -4.90
N TYR A 53 -11.58 -6.08 -4.02
CA TYR A 53 -10.22 -5.58 -4.18
C TYR A 53 -9.52 -5.48 -2.83
N PRO A 54 -8.24 -5.91 -2.71
CA PRO A 54 -7.45 -6.58 -3.75
C PRO A 54 -7.79 -8.08 -3.84
N VAL A 55 -8.05 -8.57 -5.05
CA VAL A 55 -7.98 -10.00 -5.38
C VAL A 55 -6.58 -10.28 -5.90
N ILE A 56 -5.89 -11.19 -5.23
CA ILE A 56 -4.52 -11.60 -5.52
C ILE A 56 -4.60 -12.89 -6.34
N LYS A 57 -3.88 -12.92 -7.46
CA LYS A 57 -3.69 -14.16 -8.24
C LYS A 57 -2.81 -15.13 -7.45
N GLN A 58 -3.03 -16.43 -7.63
CA GLN A 58 -2.21 -17.46 -7.01
C GLN A 58 -0.72 -17.23 -7.34
N PRO A 59 0.14 -16.96 -6.34
CA PRO A 59 1.53 -16.58 -6.61
C PRO A 59 2.43 -17.77 -6.97
N ASN A 60 2.00 -19.00 -6.70
CA ASN A 60 2.81 -20.20 -6.92
C ASN A 60 2.47 -20.84 -8.27
N PRO A 61 3.39 -20.82 -9.25
CA PRO A 61 3.15 -21.41 -10.57
C PRO A 61 2.81 -22.90 -10.48
N GLY A 62 1.91 -23.38 -11.33
CA GLY A 62 1.45 -24.77 -11.38
C GLY A 62 0.37 -25.13 -10.36
N HIS A 63 0.17 -24.34 -9.30
CA HIS A 63 -0.90 -24.56 -8.33
C HIS A 63 -2.28 -24.20 -8.91
N PRO A 64 -3.40 -24.77 -8.40
CA PRO A 64 -4.73 -24.34 -8.82
C PRO A 64 -4.93 -22.83 -8.65
N GLU A 65 -5.30 -22.15 -9.74
CA GLU A 65 -5.61 -20.74 -9.77
C GLU A 65 -6.98 -20.51 -9.10
N LEU A 66 -6.92 -19.93 -7.90
CA LEU A 66 -8.08 -19.57 -7.10
C LEU A 66 -7.95 -18.10 -6.69
N PRO A 67 -9.05 -17.33 -6.67
CA PRO A 67 -9.03 -15.96 -6.18
C PRO A 67 -8.68 -15.92 -4.69
N ILE A 68 -7.79 -15.01 -4.30
CA ILE A 68 -7.39 -14.78 -2.91
C ILE A 68 -7.74 -13.34 -2.54
N ILE A 69 -8.53 -13.14 -1.49
CA ILE A 69 -8.95 -11.79 -1.06
C ILE A 69 -8.01 -11.29 0.05
N SER A 70 -7.43 -10.11 -0.12
CA SER A 70 -6.62 -9.47 0.92
C SER A 70 -7.48 -8.62 1.85
N TYR A 71 -7.64 -9.06 3.10
CA TYR A 71 -8.29 -8.28 4.17
C TYR A 71 -7.27 -7.58 5.04
N ARG A 72 -7.49 -6.30 5.33
CA ARG A 72 -6.65 -5.50 6.23
C ARG A 72 -7.46 -5.05 7.44
N LEU A 73 -6.87 -5.11 8.61
CA LEU A 73 -7.49 -4.66 9.85
C LEU A 73 -6.56 -3.67 10.53
N ILE A 74 -7.10 -2.53 10.97
CA ILE A 74 -6.37 -1.72 11.94
C ILE A 74 -6.37 -2.46 13.28
N VAL A 75 -5.22 -2.54 13.92
CA VAL A 75 -5.04 -3.16 15.22
C VAL A 75 -4.38 -2.17 16.18
N ARG A 76 -4.39 -2.46 17.47
CA ARG A 76 -3.74 -1.60 18.45
C ARG A 76 -2.25 -1.45 18.13
N GLU A 77 -1.72 -0.28 18.41
CA GLU A 77 -0.29 -0.01 18.42
C GLU A 77 0.50 -1.09 19.19
N GLY A 78 1.64 -1.51 18.64
CA GLY A 78 2.49 -2.56 19.20
C GLY A 78 1.91 -3.99 19.16
N ALA A 79 0.71 -4.19 18.61
CA ALA A 79 0.16 -5.53 18.43
C ALA A 79 0.91 -6.28 17.31
N SER A 80 1.20 -7.55 17.58
CA SER A 80 1.61 -8.53 16.58
C SER A 80 0.64 -9.71 16.59
N VAL A 81 0.25 -10.19 15.41
CA VAL A 81 -0.66 -11.34 15.30
C VAL A 81 0.12 -12.61 15.63
N SER A 82 -0.29 -13.33 16.66
CA SER A 82 0.38 -14.55 17.12
C SER A 82 -0.30 -15.83 16.59
N SER A 83 -1.61 -15.80 16.34
CA SER A 83 -2.31 -16.91 15.71
C SER A 83 -3.62 -16.49 15.04
N VAL A 84 -4.07 -17.33 14.11
CA VAL A 84 -5.37 -17.24 13.44
C VAL A 84 -6.07 -18.60 13.62
N GLU A 85 -7.28 -18.57 14.17
CA GLU A 85 -8.07 -19.76 14.50
C GLU A 85 -9.42 -19.65 13.78
N ILE A 86 -9.76 -20.60 12.89
CA ILE A 86 -11.10 -20.65 12.29
C ILE A 86 -12.07 -21.19 13.35
N ILE A 87 -13.13 -20.44 13.64
CA ILE A 87 -14.10 -20.78 14.68
C ILE A 87 -15.53 -21.00 14.15
N GLY A 88 -15.78 -20.68 12.88
CA GLY A 88 -17.06 -20.94 12.23
C GLY A 88 -16.93 -20.81 10.71
N ILE A 89 -17.67 -21.63 9.98
CA ILE A 89 -17.74 -21.59 8.52
C ILE A 89 -19.16 -21.92 8.04
N THR A 90 -19.56 -21.32 6.92
CA THR A 90 -20.69 -21.75 6.11
C THR A 90 -20.14 -22.14 4.73
N GLU A 91 -20.22 -23.42 4.40
CA GLU A 91 -19.64 -23.98 3.17
C GLU A 91 -20.75 -24.54 2.27
N THR A 92 -20.64 -24.26 0.98
CA THR A 92 -21.52 -24.79 -0.08
C THR A 92 -20.68 -25.41 -1.19
N GLU A 93 -20.96 -26.66 -1.57
CA GLU A 93 -20.38 -27.26 -2.78
C GLU A 93 -21.03 -26.64 -4.01
N LEU A 94 -20.21 -26.08 -4.91
CA LEU A 94 -20.71 -25.51 -6.16
C LEU A 94 -21.01 -26.64 -7.16
N PRO A 95 -22.16 -26.58 -7.86
CA PRO A 95 -22.56 -27.63 -8.78
C PRO A 95 -21.59 -27.70 -9.96
N GLY A 96 -21.28 -28.92 -10.43
CA GLY A 96 -20.40 -29.14 -11.58
C GLY A 96 -19.12 -29.90 -11.24
N ASN A 97 -18.25 -30.01 -12.24
CA ASN A 97 -16.88 -30.52 -12.11
C ASN A 97 -15.96 -29.53 -12.79
N TYR A 98 -14.90 -29.14 -12.11
CA TYR A 98 -13.99 -28.08 -12.52
C TYR A 98 -12.56 -28.61 -12.58
N TYR A 99 -11.87 -28.40 -13.69
CA TYR A 99 -10.44 -28.67 -13.78
C TYR A 99 -9.73 -27.32 -13.78
N LEU A 100 -9.32 -26.85 -12.61
CA LEU A 100 -8.86 -25.47 -12.46
C LEU A 100 -7.59 -25.21 -13.27
N TYR A 101 -7.53 -24.03 -13.86
CA TYR A 101 -6.35 -23.54 -14.57
C TYR A 101 -5.16 -23.47 -13.60
N PRO A 102 -3.97 -23.95 -13.98
CA PRO A 102 -2.78 -23.80 -13.15
C PRO A 102 -2.28 -22.36 -13.21
N ALA A 103 -1.89 -21.79 -12.07
CA ALA A 103 -1.27 -20.48 -12.03
C ALA A 103 -0.02 -20.44 -12.92
N GLN A 104 0.13 -19.40 -13.72
CA GLN A 104 1.23 -19.29 -14.68
C GLN A 104 2.43 -18.55 -14.08
N GLN A 105 3.62 -18.92 -14.52
CA GLN A 105 4.84 -18.16 -14.24
C GLN A 105 4.72 -16.74 -14.82
N GLN A 106 5.07 -15.73 -14.01
CA GLN A 106 5.22 -14.36 -14.50
C GLN A 106 6.47 -14.26 -15.37
N PHE A 107 6.39 -13.50 -16.46
CA PHE A 107 7.47 -13.30 -17.43
C PHE A 107 7.72 -11.80 -17.65
N ALA A 108 8.90 -11.40 -18.12
CA ALA A 108 9.15 -10.00 -18.45
C ALA A 108 8.57 -9.64 -19.83
N ILE A 109 8.30 -8.35 -20.07
CA ILE A 109 7.89 -7.87 -21.40
C ILE A 109 8.99 -8.22 -22.41
N GLY A 110 8.63 -8.93 -23.48
CA GLY A 110 9.55 -9.37 -24.53
C GLY A 110 10.07 -10.80 -24.37
N GLU A 111 9.78 -11.48 -23.26
CA GLU A 111 10.07 -12.90 -23.08
C GLU A 111 8.99 -13.79 -23.72
N GLU A 112 9.39 -14.99 -24.15
CA GLU A 112 8.46 -15.98 -24.69
C GLU A 112 7.61 -16.57 -23.57
N ARG A 113 6.28 -16.57 -23.78
CA ARG A 113 5.33 -17.14 -22.81
C ARG A 113 5.38 -18.66 -22.87
N VAL A 114 5.86 -19.30 -21.81
CA VAL A 114 5.83 -20.76 -21.67
C VAL A 114 4.69 -21.16 -20.74
N PHE A 115 3.81 -22.03 -21.22
CA PHE A 115 2.72 -22.56 -20.41
C PHE A 115 3.27 -23.37 -19.22
N THR A 116 2.81 -23.01 -18.02
CA THR A 116 3.12 -23.72 -16.78
C THR A 116 2.09 -24.85 -16.58
N PRO A 117 2.51 -26.13 -16.59
CA PRO A 117 1.59 -27.24 -16.39
C PRO A 117 1.13 -27.36 -14.92
N PRO A 118 0.03 -28.09 -14.66
CA PRO A 118 -0.41 -28.38 -13.30
C PRO A 118 0.67 -29.09 -12.47
N ASP A 119 0.91 -28.61 -11.26
CA ASP A 119 1.77 -29.28 -10.29
C ASP A 119 1.10 -30.57 -9.83
N LEU A 120 1.67 -31.71 -10.24
CA LEU A 120 1.15 -33.03 -9.93
C LEU A 120 1.15 -33.33 -8.42
N GLN A 121 2.03 -32.69 -7.64
CA GLN A 121 2.05 -32.85 -6.18
C GLN A 121 0.79 -32.31 -5.52
N ILE A 122 0.06 -31.41 -6.19
CA ILE A 122 -1.23 -30.86 -5.73
C ILE A 122 -2.38 -31.49 -6.51
N TYR A 123 -2.29 -31.54 -7.84
CA TYR A 123 -3.40 -31.99 -8.70
C TYR A 123 -3.73 -33.48 -8.58
N GLN A 124 -2.87 -34.28 -7.95
CA GLN A 124 -3.14 -35.69 -7.65
C GLN A 124 -3.58 -35.93 -6.19
N GLN A 125 -3.68 -34.88 -5.37
CA GLN A 125 -4.13 -35.00 -3.98
C GLN A 125 -5.65 -34.98 -3.90
N ASN A 126 -6.23 -35.99 -3.26
CA ASN A 126 -7.66 -36.05 -3.01
C ASN A 126 -8.04 -35.28 -1.73
N GLU A 127 -7.63 -34.02 -1.67
CA GLU A 127 -7.82 -33.13 -0.53
C GLU A 127 -8.22 -31.72 -1.01
N LYS A 128 -8.87 -30.94 -0.14
CA LYS A 128 -9.26 -29.56 -0.44
C LYS A 128 -8.03 -28.63 -0.39
N TYR A 129 -7.74 -27.98 -1.51
CA TYR A 129 -6.72 -26.95 -1.68
C TYR A 129 -7.34 -25.54 -1.72
N PRO A 130 -6.73 -24.51 -1.10
CA PRO A 130 -5.61 -24.61 -0.16
C PRO A 130 -6.04 -25.12 1.23
N ALA A 131 -5.10 -25.69 1.97
CA ALA A 131 -5.34 -26.29 3.29
C ALA A 131 -5.77 -25.29 4.38
N THR A 132 -5.55 -23.99 4.19
CA THR A 132 -5.95 -22.91 5.11
C THR A 132 -6.98 -21.97 4.48
N LEU A 133 -8.00 -21.52 5.22
CA LEU A 133 -9.00 -20.55 4.73
C LEU A 133 -8.59 -19.10 4.97
N VAL A 134 -7.81 -18.86 6.02
CA VAL A 134 -7.29 -17.54 6.37
C VAL A 134 -5.83 -17.71 6.77
N ARG A 135 -4.97 -16.89 6.17
CA ARG A 135 -3.53 -16.84 6.49
C ARG A 135 -3.18 -15.41 6.90
N HIS A 136 -2.51 -15.23 8.03
CA HIS A 136 -1.88 -13.95 8.35
C HIS A 136 -0.73 -13.72 7.36
N ALA A 137 -0.80 -12.61 6.63
CA ALA A 137 0.18 -12.28 5.59
C ALA A 137 1.33 -11.46 6.17
N HIS A 138 1.00 -10.38 6.87
CA HIS A 138 1.96 -9.40 7.36
C HIS A 138 1.30 -8.46 8.39
N THR A 139 2.10 -7.81 9.25
CA THR A 139 1.64 -6.68 10.06
C THR A 139 2.69 -5.56 10.05
N GLY A 140 2.29 -4.38 9.59
CA GLY A 140 3.15 -3.20 9.42
C GLY A 140 2.47 -1.91 9.91
N ASN A 141 3.09 -0.75 9.66
CA ASN A 141 2.64 0.56 10.11
C ASN A 141 2.49 1.51 8.93
N PHE A 142 1.28 2.02 8.73
CA PHE A 142 1.02 3.01 7.67
C PHE A 142 0.80 4.38 8.30
N GLY A 143 1.77 5.29 8.14
CA GLY A 143 1.74 6.58 8.83
C GLY A 143 1.52 6.43 10.34
N GLY A 144 2.21 5.46 10.95
CA GLY A 144 2.08 5.08 12.36
C GLY A 144 0.84 4.25 12.73
N HIS A 145 -0.07 3.97 11.80
CA HIS A 145 -1.26 3.14 12.08
C HIS A 145 -0.90 1.66 11.90
N ARG A 146 -1.02 0.88 12.96
CA ARG A 146 -0.68 -0.56 12.94
C ARG A 146 -1.74 -1.36 12.20
N ILE A 147 -1.34 -2.08 11.14
CA ILE A 147 -2.28 -2.75 10.22
C ILE A 147 -1.86 -4.20 10.03
N ALA A 148 -2.80 -5.13 10.29
CA ALA A 148 -2.64 -6.55 10.05
C ALA A 148 -3.35 -6.97 8.76
N SER A 149 -2.61 -7.63 7.87
CA SER A 149 -3.10 -8.12 6.58
C SER A 149 -3.30 -9.63 6.60
N PHE A 150 -4.39 -10.10 6.02
CA PHE A 150 -4.82 -11.49 5.96
C PHE A 150 -5.17 -11.87 4.52
N LEU A 151 -4.72 -13.05 4.09
CA LEU A 151 -5.18 -13.67 2.85
C LEU A 151 -6.35 -14.60 3.18
N VAL A 152 -7.47 -14.38 2.50
CA VAL A 152 -8.72 -15.11 2.71
C VAL A 152 -9.06 -15.85 1.43
N TYR A 153 -9.34 -17.14 1.56
CA TYR A 153 -9.63 -18.05 0.46
C TYR A 153 -11.13 -18.33 0.44
N PRO A 154 -11.93 -17.61 -0.37
CA PRO A 154 -13.38 -17.81 -0.46
C PRO A 154 -13.73 -19.14 -1.14
N LEU A 155 -12.77 -19.76 -1.82
CA LEU A 155 -12.93 -21.03 -2.52
C LEU A 155 -11.89 -22.04 -2.04
N ARG A 156 -12.31 -23.31 -1.99
CA ARG A 156 -11.40 -24.45 -2.00
C ARG A 156 -11.77 -25.44 -3.07
N TYR A 157 -10.77 -26.12 -3.59
CA TYR A 157 -10.87 -27.03 -4.71
C TYR A 157 -10.30 -28.39 -4.33
N ASN A 158 -11.00 -29.48 -4.64
CA ASN A 158 -10.42 -30.82 -4.60
C ASN A 158 -10.03 -31.24 -6.03
N PRO A 159 -8.72 -31.37 -6.34
CA PRO A 159 -8.26 -31.68 -7.69
C PRO A 159 -8.66 -33.04 -8.25
N VAL A 160 -8.77 -34.06 -7.39
CA VAL A 160 -9.11 -35.43 -7.81
C VAL A 160 -10.59 -35.57 -8.07
N THR A 161 -11.45 -35.06 -7.18
CA THR A 161 -12.92 -35.11 -7.38
C THR A 161 -13.41 -34.01 -8.31
N GLN A 162 -12.57 -33.02 -8.62
CA GLN A 162 -12.89 -31.83 -9.40
C GLN A 162 -14.03 -31.00 -8.79
N LYS A 163 -14.22 -31.09 -7.48
CA LYS A 163 -15.25 -30.35 -6.74
C LYS A 163 -14.73 -29.04 -6.20
N LEU A 164 -15.59 -28.04 -6.23
CA LEU A 164 -15.30 -26.69 -5.79
C LEU A 164 -16.25 -26.33 -4.65
N TYR A 165 -15.71 -25.72 -3.60
CA TYR A 165 -16.39 -25.41 -2.36
C TYR A 165 -16.28 -23.92 -2.10
N PHE A 166 -17.42 -23.24 -2.01
CA PHE A 166 -17.52 -21.83 -1.70
C PHE A 166 -17.80 -21.64 -0.21
N TYR A 167 -17.05 -20.73 0.41
CA TYR A 167 -17.18 -20.39 1.81
C TYR A 167 -17.94 -19.06 1.91
N GLU A 168 -19.26 -19.16 2.03
CA GLU A 168 -20.17 -18.00 2.16
C GLU A 168 -19.84 -17.18 3.40
N GLU A 169 -19.53 -17.85 4.51
CA GLU A 169 -19.11 -17.23 5.75
C GLU A 169 -17.83 -17.87 6.27
N ILE A 170 -16.87 -17.03 6.68
CA ILE A 170 -15.69 -17.46 7.42
C ILE A 170 -15.59 -16.60 8.68
N THR A 171 -15.74 -17.24 9.83
CA THR A 171 -15.52 -16.60 11.14
C THR A 171 -14.21 -17.11 11.74
N PHE A 172 -13.30 -16.18 12.04
CA PHE A 172 -11.99 -16.49 12.60
C PHE A 172 -11.65 -15.59 13.78
N ARG A 173 -10.89 -16.14 14.72
CA ARG A 173 -10.32 -15.45 15.87
C ARG A 173 -8.84 -15.21 15.60
N ILE A 174 -8.41 -13.97 15.65
CA ILE A 174 -7.00 -13.61 15.68
C ILE A 174 -6.57 -13.40 17.12
N ARG A 175 -5.39 -13.90 17.48
CA ARG A 175 -4.75 -13.62 18.77
C ARG A 175 -3.58 -12.67 18.58
N TYR A 176 -3.33 -11.86 19.58
CA TYR A 176 -2.24 -10.88 19.58
C TYR A 176 -1.28 -11.11 20.72
N SER A 177 0.00 -10.90 20.45
CA SER A 177 0.98 -10.57 21.47
C SER A 177 1.19 -9.05 21.49
N THR A 178 1.40 -8.51 22.68
CA THR A 178 1.86 -7.13 22.87
C THR A 178 3.34 -7.18 23.19
N GLY A 179 4.18 -6.62 22.32
CA GLY A 179 5.61 -6.49 22.51
C GLY A 179 6.09 -5.15 21.97
N ALA A 180 7.32 -4.77 22.32
CA ALA A 180 7.96 -3.62 21.70
C ALA A 180 8.28 -3.97 20.24
N VAL A 181 7.37 -3.63 19.32
CA VAL A 181 7.72 -3.50 17.92
C VAL A 181 8.46 -2.17 17.81
N GLU A 182 9.71 -2.19 17.37
CA GLU A 182 10.45 -0.96 17.09
C GLU A 182 9.79 -0.26 15.90
N THR A 183 9.05 0.81 16.19
CA THR A 183 8.45 1.67 15.18
C THR A 183 8.91 3.09 15.39
N ILE A 184 9.20 3.80 14.31
CA ILE A 184 9.53 5.21 14.35
C ILE A 184 8.27 6.00 14.71
N ARG A 185 8.43 6.99 15.60
CA ARG A 185 7.33 7.82 16.08
C ARG A 185 7.66 9.29 15.88
N PRO A 186 6.73 10.07 15.29
CA PRO A 186 6.92 11.50 15.23
C PRO A 186 6.71 12.13 16.60
N GLU A 187 7.65 12.96 17.04
CA GLU A 187 7.48 13.86 18.20
C GLU A 187 6.64 15.08 17.81
N ARG A 188 6.47 15.32 16.51
CA ARG A 188 5.62 16.38 15.97
C ARG A 188 4.73 15.83 14.87
N LEU A 189 3.41 15.98 15.02
CA LEU A 189 2.44 15.63 13.99
C LEU A 189 1.44 16.75 13.76
N PHE A 190 1.19 17.07 12.49
CA PHE A 190 0.20 18.08 12.11
C PHE A 190 -1.18 17.45 12.00
N LYS A 191 -2.19 18.08 12.61
CA LYS A 191 -3.59 17.56 12.66
C LYS A 191 -4.15 17.19 11.28
N GLN A 192 -3.83 17.99 10.27
CA GLN A 192 -4.29 17.76 8.89
C GLN A 192 -3.63 16.53 8.25
N ASP A 193 -2.39 16.23 8.60
CA ASP A 193 -1.67 15.07 8.06
C ASP A 193 -2.17 13.80 8.79
N GLN A 194 -2.40 13.87 10.10
CA GLN A 194 -3.11 12.81 10.84
C GLN A 194 -4.48 12.50 10.21
N ALA A 195 -5.30 13.53 9.97
CA ALA A 195 -6.61 13.36 9.35
C ALA A 195 -6.52 12.75 7.93
N ARG A 196 -5.45 13.09 7.18
CA ARG A 196 -5.20 12.52 5.85
C ARG A 196 -4.87 11.04 5.92
N PHE A 197 -3.95 10.64 6.80
CA PHE A 197 -3.61 9.23 7.02
C PHE A 197 -4.82 8.44 7.51
N GLU A 198 -5.56 8.94 8.52
CA GLU A 198 -6.80 8.31 8.99
C GLU A 198 -7.81 8.10 7.84
N GLY A 199 -7.97 9.10 6.96
CA GLY A 199 -8.85 9.00 5.80
C GLY A 199 -8.42 7.93 4.79
N VAL A 200 -7.12 7.72 4.60
CA VAL A 200 -6.59 6.60 3.78
C VAL A 200 -6.81 5.27 4.50
N VAL A 201 -6.46 5.17 5.77
CA VAL A 201 -6.59 3.94 6.57
C VAL A 201 -8.04 3.47 6.62
N ARG A 202 -9.02 4.36 6.82
CA ARG A 202 -10.45 4.01 6.80
C ARG A 202 -10.92 3.37 5.50
N ARG A 203 -10.30 3.71 4.37
CA ARG A 203 -10.60 3.09 3.06
C ARG A 203 -9.82 1.80 2.84
N MET A 204 -8.75 1.58 3.60
CA MET A 204 -7.85 0.46 3.46
C MET A 204 -8.24 -0.73 4.34
N VAL A 205 -8.89 -0.50 5.49
CA VAL A 205 -9.18 -1.53 6.49
C VAL A 205 -10.67 -1.90 6.53
N ALA A 206 -10.96 -3.15 6.90
CA ALA A 206 -12.32 -3.69 7.00
C ALA A 206 -13.04 -3.32 8.32
N ASN A 207 -12.36 -2.67 9.27
CA ASN A 207 -12.87 -2.15 10.54
C ASN A 207 -12.67 -0.62 10.68
N PRO A 208 -13.18 0.20 9.74
CA PRO A 208 -12.91 1.65 9.68
C PRO A 208 -13.39 2.42 10.92
N GLU A 209 -14.36 1.89 11.67
CA GLU A 209 -14.88 2.46 12.91
C GLU A 209 -13.82 2.49 14.03
N GLU A 210 -12.85 1.58 14.02
CA GLU A 210 -11.79 1.51 15.05
C GLU A 210 -10.61 2.44 14.75
N VAL A 211 -10.56 3.09 13.58
CA VAL A 211 -9.42 3.91 13.17
C VAL A 211 -9.13 5.04 14.16
N THR A 212 -10.15 5.72 14.68
CA THR A 212 -9.96 6.77 15.69
C THR A 212 -9.41 6.21 17.00
N GLN A 213 -9.82 5.00 17.37
CA GLN A 213 -9.42 4.36 18.63
C GLN A 213 -7.96 3.92 18.60
N TYR A 214 -7.48 3.43 17.45
CA TYR A 214 -6.11 2.93 17.27
C TYR A 214 -5.20 3.90 16.51
N ARG A 215 -5.56 5.18 16.45
CA ARG A 215 -4.68 6.22 15.90
C ARG A 215 -3.40 6.38 16.73
N PRO A 216 -2.29 6.81 16.12
CA PRO A 216 -1.05 7.10 16.84
C PRO A 216 -1.24 8.12 17.97
N VAL A 217 -0.65 7.84 19.15
CA VAL A 217 -0.62 8.77 20.28
C VAL A 217 0.42 9.87 20.01
N ILE A 218 0.05 11.13 20.25
CA ILE A 218 0.89 12.30 19.98
C ILE A 218 1.48 12.83 21.29
N GLU A 219 2.82 12.87 21.39
CA GLU A 219 3.50 13.74 22.34
C GLU A 219 3.51 15.16 21.76
N GLN A 220 2.53 16.00 22.12
CA GLN A 220 2.54 17.38 21.61
C GLN A 220 3.71 18.14 22.24
N THR A 221 4.79 18.36 21.48
CA THR A 221 5.69 19.48 21.81
C THR A 221 4.95 20.76 21.47
N ARG A 222 4.62 21.55 22.52
CA ARG A 222 4.18 22.93 22.35
C ARG A 222 5.22 23.63 21.47
N VAL A 223 4.77 24.39 20.46
CA VAL A 223 5.63 25.37 19.79
C VAL A 223 6.07 26.37 20.86
N SER A 224 7.22 26.11 21.45
CA SER A 224 7.87 26.97 22.44
C SER A 224 9.15 27.46 21.78
N GLY A 225 9.24 28.77 21.53
CA GLY A 225 10.39 29.39 20.88
C GLY A 225 10.05 30.18 19.61
N ASN A 226 11.11 30.65 18.95
CA ASN A 226 11.05 31.51 17.76
C ASN A 226 10.33 30.83 16.58
N LEU A 227 9.58 31.61 15.80
CA LEU A 227 8.87 31.18 14.59
C LEU A 227 9.81 31.01 13.37
N GLU A 228 11.03 30.53 13.60
CA GLU A 228 12.02 30.30 12.55
C GLU A 228 12.23 28.80 12.35
N PHE A 229 12.64 28.42 11.14
CA PHE A 229 13.09 27.06 10.87
C PHE A 229 14.43 26.83 11.57
N SER A 230 14.52 25.72 12.31
CA SER A 230 15.81 25.28 12.81
C SER A 230 16.69 24.83 11.63
N GLN A 231 18.00 25.07 11.70
CA GLN A 231 18.93 24.64 10.66
C GLN A 231 18.93 23.10 10.53
N VAL A 232 18.80 22.40 11.65
CA VAL A 232 18.72 20.94 11.74
C VAL A 232 17.35 20.49 12.26
N PRO A 233 16.88 19.26 11.95
CA PRO A 233 15.66 18.71 12.54
C PRO A 233 15.62 18.84 14.07
N SER A 234 14.63 19.59 14.55
CA SER A 234 14.42 19.87 15.97
C SER A 234 12.93 19.84 16.32
N ALA A 235 12.64 19.39 17.55
CA ALA A 235 11.31 19.49 18.13
C ALA A 235 10.98 20.93 18.57
N GLU A 236 11.97 21.83 18.60
CA GLU A 236 11.80 23.27 18.85
C GLU A 236 11.60 24.05 17.53
N GLY A 237 10.96 25.22 17.61
CA GLY A 237 10.74 26.09 16.44
C GLY A 237 9.64 25.61 15.48
N LEU A 238 9.69 26.08 14.23
CA LEU A 238 8.75 25.64 13.18
C LEU A 238 9.13 24.27 12.62
N GLY A 239 8.14 23.39 12.51
CA GLY A 239 8.32 22.09 11.86
C GLY A 239 8.26 22.22 10.35
N VAL A 240 9.02 21.38 9.65
CA VAL A 240 9.04 21.30 8.18
C VAL A 240 8.13 20.16 7.73
N ARG A 241 6.97 20.49 7.16
CA ARG A 241 5.99 19.50 6.65
C ARG A 241 6.39 18.91 5.30
N TYR A 242 6.94 19.75 4.42
CA TYR A 242 7.30 19.42 3.05
C TYR A 242 8.79 19.67 2.83
N LEU A 243 9.56 18.60 2.67
CA LEU A 243 11.02 18.67 2.53
C LEU A 243 11.40 18.42 1.07
N VAL A 244 12.18 19.32 0.48
CA VAL A 244 12.83 19.07 -0.81
C VAL A 244 14.27 18.62 -0.54
N ILE A 245 14.64 17.45 -1.02
CA ILE A 245 16.03 16.95 -0.99
C ILE A 245 16.58 17.01 -2.40
N THR A 246 17.65 17.77 -2.63
CA THR A 246 18.23 17.99 -3.96
C THR A 246 19.75 18.18 -3.87
N SER A 247 20.43 18.61 -4.92
CA SER A 247 21.85 19.03 -4.83
C SER A 247 21.96 20.54 -4.68
N ASP A 248 23.10 21.03 -4.17
CA ASP A 248 23.38 22.48 -4.09
C ASP A 248 23.16 23.19 -5.45
N ALA A 249 23.55 22.54 -6.55
CA ALA A 249 23.43 23.10 -7.89
C ALA A 249 21.98 23.24 -8.37
N LEU A 250 21.05 22.42 -7.86
CA LEU A 250 19.64 22.43 -8.26
C LEU A 250 18.74 23.15 -7.26
N ALA A 251 19.18 23.35 -6.01
CA ALA A 251 18.40 23.98 -4.95
C ALA A 251 17.72 25.30 -5.36
N PRO A 252 18.40 26.26 -6.03
CA PRO A 252 17.75 27.51 -6.44
C PRO A 252 16.55 27.33 -7.35
N ALA A 253 16.53 26.28 -8.19
CA ALA A 253 15.41 26.02 -9.10
C ALA A 253 14.14 25.55 -8.36
N PHE A 254 14.27 25.03 -7.13
CA PHE A 254 13.16 24.58 -6.29
C PHE A 254 12.66 25.64 -5.30
N GLU A 255 13.38 26.74 -5.09
CA GLU A 255 12.98 27.83 -4.19
C GLU A 255 11.56 28.36 -4.47
N PRO A 256 11.15 28.62 -5.72
CA PRO A 256 9.79 29.11 -5.99
C PRO A 256 8.68 28.16 -5.54
N LEU A 257 8.94 26.85 -5.54
CA LEU A 257 7.99 25.85 -5.04
C LEU A 257 7.90 25.93 -3.51
N VAL A 258 9.05 26.00 -2.82
CA VAL A 258 9.10 26.09 -1.36
C VAL A 258 8.46 27.39 -0.86
N GLU A 259 8.74 28.52 -1.50
CA GLU A 259 8.08 29.79 -1.21
C GLU A 259 6.56 29.71 -1.38
N PHE A 260 6.10 29.10 -2.48
CA PHE A 260 4.67 28.90 -2.71
C PHE A 260 4.02 28.02 -1.63
N LYS A 261 4.68 26.93 -1.21
CA LYS A 261 4.18 26.08 -0.11
C LYS A 261 4.10 26.85 1.20
N ASN A 262 5.14 27.60 1.55
CA ASN A 262 5.19 28.41 2.77
C ASN A 262 4.10 29.48 2.79
N THR A 263 3.90 30.20 1.68
CA THR A 263 2.85 31.23 1.55
C THR A 263 1.43 30.66 1.54
N THR A 264 1.26 29.38 1.23
CA THR A 264 -0.03 28.68 1.24
C THR A 264 -0.26 27.78 2.46
N GLY A 265 0.57 27.92 3.51
CA GLY A 265 0.36 27.27 4.81
C GLY A 265 0.92 25.85 4.95
N THR A 266 1.78 25.42 4.02
CA THR A 266 2.58 24.19 4.16
C THR A 266 4.02 24.56 4.40
N THR A 267 4.48 24.45 5.65
CA THR A 267 5.86 24.73 6.00
C THR A 267 6.81 23.83 5.23
N ALA A 268 7.68 24.44 4.43
CA ALA A 268 8.51 23.74 3.47
C ALA A 268 9.95 24.25 3.52
N GLU A 269 10.89 23.35 3.25
CA GLU A 269 12.31 23.67 3.31
C GLU A 269 13.12 22.82 2.31
N ILE A 270 14.26 23.35 1.86
CA ILE A 270 15.21 22.66 0.98
C ILE A 270 16.42 22.20 1.80
N ARG A 271 16.85 20.96 1.61
CA ARG A 271 18.14 20.47 2.07
C ARG A 271 18.88 19.79 0.94
N SER A 272 20.12 20.21 0.70
CA SER A 272 20.95 19.58 -0.30
C SER A 272 21.57 18.29 0.23
N LEU A 273 21.91 17.37 -0.66
CA LEU A 273 22.64 16.15 -0.33
C LEU A 273 23.99 16.48 0.32
N GLU A 274 24.67 17.52 -0.19
CA GLU A 274 25.91 18.04 0.36
C GLU A 274 25.74 18.47 1.83
N TRP A 275 24.69 19.24 2.12
CA TRP A 275 24.37 19.65 3.48
C TRP A 275 24.02 18.44 4.36
N ILE A 276 23.21 17.51 3.85
CA ILE A 276 22.77 16.31 4.58
C ILE A 276 23.98 15.48 5.01
N LYS A 277 24.94 15.25 4.10
CA LYS A 277 26.18 14.52 4.36
C LYS A 277 27.05 15.19 5.43
N ALA A 278 27.01 16.52 5.51
CA ALA A 278 27.78 17.27 6.51
C ALA A 278 27.12 17.31 7.91
N ASN A 279 25.79 17.10 8.01
CA ASN A 279 25.02 17.36 9.23
C ASN A 279 24.24 16.16 9.79
N THR A 280 24.29 15.01 9.12
CA THR A 280 23.55 13.80 9.52
C THR A 280 24.53 12.67 9.85
N HIS A 281 24.11 11.73 10.70
CA HIS A 281 24.84 10.49 10.90
C HIS A 281 25.02 9.76 9.55
N PRO A 282 26.27 9.47 9.13
CA PRO A 282 26.51 8.81 7.86
C PRO A 282 25.95 7.39 7.89
N GLY A 283 25.31 6.99 6.79
CA GLY A 283 25.03 5.59 6.49
C GLY A 283 26.20 4.93 5.75
N VAL A 284 26.01 3.68 5.31
CA VAL A 284 26.99 2.97 4.47
C VAL A 284 27.19 3.64 3.10
N ASP A 285 26.19 4.38 2.64
CA ASP A 285 26.20 5.17 1.40
C ASP A 285 25.32 6.43 1.51
N ASP A 286 25.26 7.19 0.43
CA ASP A 286 24.47 8.43 0.35
C ASP A 286 22.96 8.15 0.49
N ALA A 287 22.46 7.01 0.00
CA ALA A 287 21.04 6.67 0.13
C ALA A 287 20.67 6.39 1.60
N GLU A 288 21.48 5.63 2.34
CA GLU A 288 21.22 5.41 3.77
C GLU A 288 21.40 6.69 4.59
N THR A 289 22.39 7.53 4.23
CA THR A 289 22.57 8.84 4.86
C THR A 289 21.32 9.73 4.66
N ILE A 290 20.74 9.74 3.46
CA ILE A 290 19.46 10.43 3.19
C ILE A 290 18.32 9.81 4.01
N ARG A 291 18.20 8.47 4.07
CA ARG A 291 17.13 7.82 4.86
C ARG A 291 17.26 8.15 6.34
N ASN A 292 18.47 8.15 6.90
CA ASN A 292 18.73 8.56 8.28
C ASN A 292 18.31 10.01 8.53
N PHE A 293 18.59 10.91 7.57
CA PHE A 293 18.13 12.30 7.64
C PHE A 293 16.59 12.39 7.62
N ILE A 294 15.94 11.64 6.72
CA ILE A 294 14.48 11.61 6.62
C ILE A 294 13.85 11.07 7.91
N LYS A 295 14.41 10.01 8.52
CA LYS A 295 14.00 9.52 9.84
C LYS A 295 14.04 10.63 10.88
N TRP A 296 15.15 11.36 10.93
CA TRP A 296 15.32 12.48 11.86
C TRP A 296 14.34 13.63 11.60
N ALA A 297 14.12 14.00 10.34
CA ALA A 297 13.15 15.01 9.91
C ALA A 297 11.70 14.59 10.23
N TYR A 298 11.35 13.34 9.97
CA TYR A 298 10.06 12.76 10.32
C TYR A 298 9.81 12.85 11.84
N GLN A 299 10.80 12.44 12.64
CA GLN A 299 10.69 12.45 14.10
C GLN A 299 10.55 13.87 14.67
N LYS A 300 11.46 14.77 14.29
CA LYS A 300 11.62 16.07 14.96
C LYS A 300 10.81 17.19 14.31
N TRP A 301 10.92 17.33 12.99
CA TRP A 301 10.18 18.34 12.23
C TRP A 301 8.74 17.95 11.92
N GLY A 302 8.39 16.67 12.06
CA GLY A 302 7.09 16.18 11.66
C GLY A 302 6.90 16.22 10.14
N THR A 303 7.97 15.99 9.38
CA THR A 303 7.91 15.94 7.92
C THR A 303 6.98 14.82 7.47
N GLN A 304 6.13 15.10 6.48
CA GLN A 304 5.13 14.16 5.95
C GLN A 304 5.21 14.01 4.43
N TYR A 305 5.92 14.92 3.77
CA TYR A 305 6.14 14.90 2.32
C TYR A 305 7.62 15.13 2.04
N VAL A 306 8.21 14.28 1.21
CA VAL A 306 9.55 14.48 0.65
C VAL A 306 9.45 14.54 -0.87
N LEU A 307 10.09 15.55 -1.46
CA LEU A 307 10.37 15.63 -2.88
C LEU A 307 11.87 15.43 -3.09
N LEU A 308 12.23 14.32 -3.73
CA LEU A 308 13.58 14.06 -4.22
C LEU A 308 13.77 14.82 -5.54
N GLY A 309 14.44 15.97 -5.49
CA GLY A 309 14.72 16.83 -6.63
C GLY A 309 16.02 16.42 -7.31
N GLY A 310 15.94 15.57 -8.31
CA GLY A 310 17.10 15.07 -9.06
C GLY A 310 16.86 13.66 -9.56
N ASP A 311 17.44 13.32 -10.70
CA ASP A 311 17.49 11.93 -11.15
C ASP A 311 18.45 11.08 -10.29
N THR A 312 18.46 9.77 -10.49
CA THR A 312 19.18 8.77 -9.70
C THR A 312 20.70 9.01 -9.58
N GLY A 313 21.31 9.67 -10.56
CA GLY A 313 22.72 10.08 -10.51
C GLY A 313 23.01 11.31 -9.65
N ILE A 314 21.99 12.05 -9.22
CA ILE A 314 22.09 13.24 -8.35
C ILE A 314 21.60 12.90 -6.95
N ILE A 315 20.40 12.32 -6.85
CA ILE A 315 19.83 11.82 -5.60
C ILE A 315 19.67 10.30 -5.76
N PRO A 316 20.45 9.47 -5.04
CA PRO A 316 20.43 8.03 -5.25
C PRO A 316 19.06 7.41 -4.95
N THR A 317 18.79 6.27 -5.55
CA THR A 317 17.71 5.34 -5.17
C THR A 317 18.29 4.20 -4.36
N ARG A 318 17.45 3.40 -3.69
CA ARG A 318 17.90 2.11 -3.15
C ARG A 318 17.70 1.01 -4.17
N MET A 319 18.72 0.18 -4.38
CA MET A 319 18.59 -1.06 -5.13
C MET A 319 18.12 -2.17 -4.18
N VAL A 320 17.05 -2.86 -4.57
CA VAL A 320 16.47 -3.99 -3.85
C VAL A 320 16.71 -5.27 -4.62
N TYR A 321 17.13 -6.31 -3.91
CA TYR A 321 17.41 -7.61 -4.50
C TYR A 321 16.19 -8.52 -4.33
N SER A 322 15.58 -8.88 -5.46
CA SER A 322 14.69 -10.04 -5.55
C SER A 322 15.50 -11.21 -6.14
N ASN A 323 15.09 -12.44 -5.82
CA ASN A 323 15.65 -13.68 -6.36
C ASN A 323 15.76 -13.68 -7.90
N THR A 324 14.93 -12.89 -8.60
CA THR A 324 14.87 -12.84 -10.06
C THR A 324 15.37 -11.54 -10.68
N MET A 325 15.47 -10.44 -9.92
CA MET A 325 15.81 -9.12 -10.46
C MET A 325 16.28 -8.17 -9.37
N THR A 326 17.20 -7.26 -9.71
CA THR A 326 17.51 -6.10 -8.88
C THR A 326 16.71 -4.89 -9.37
N VAL A 327 15.95 -4.26 -8.49
CA VAL A 327 15.06 -3.12 -8.83
C VAL A 327 15.41 -1.89 -8.02
N SER A 328 15.40 -0.72 -8.64
CA SER A 328 15.52 0.55 -7.93
C SER A 328 14.18 0.96 -7.31
N THR A 329 14.19 1.49 -6.08
CA THR A 329 12.98 2.02 -5.43
C THR A 329 13.26 3.26 -4.57
N ASP A 330 12.29 4.16 -4.54
CA ASP A 330 12.24 5.27 -3.58
C ASP A 330 11.41 4.94 -2.33
N MET A 331 10.74 3.78 -2.30
CA MET A 331 9.99 3.31 -1.13
C MET A 331 10.89 3.20 0.12
N TYR A 332 12.19 2.96 -0.09
CA TYR A 332 13.23 2.98 0.95
C TYR A 332 13.22 4.26 1.79
N PHE A 333 12.87 5.40 1.18
CA PHE A 333 12.82 6.69 1.85
C PHE A 333 11.49 6.96 2.56
N SER A 334 10.47 6.13 2.35
CA SER A 334 9.14 6.27 2.95
C SER A 334 8.82 5.20 3.99
N ASP A 335 9.36 3.98 3.83
CA ASP A 335 9.33 2.91 4.82
C ASP A 335 10.52 3.17 5.76
N LEU A 336 10.21 3.73 6.93
CA LEU A 336 11.14 4.22 7.94
C LEU A 336 11.23 3.27 9.14
N ASP A 337 10.32 2.32 9.27
CA ASP A 337 10.42 1.25 10.25
C ASP A 337 11.55 0.27 9.89
N GLY A 338 12.01 -0.48 10.91
CA GLY A 338 13.01 -1.52 10.75
C GLY A 338 14.33 -1.15 10.04
N SER A 339 15.02 -2.21 9.63
CA SER A 339 16.19 -2.20 8.78
C SER A 339 15.90 -2.90 7.46
N TRP A 340 16.30 -2.24 6.39
CA TRP A 340 16.31 -2.76 5.02
C TRP A 340 17.60 -3.54 4.71
N ASN A 341 18.44 -3.82 5.72
CA ASN A 341 19.67 -4.59 5.64
C ASN A 341 19.92 -5.18 7.04
N TYR A 342 18.95 -5.95 7.52
CA TYR A 342 18.87 -6.43 8.90
C TYR A 342 19.95 -7.46 9.21
N ASP A 343 20.33 -8.29 8.24
CA ASP A 343 21.41 -9.28 8.37
C ASP A 343 22.81 -8.68 8.14
N GLY A 344 22.88 -7.42 7.72
CA GLY A 344 24.12 -6.70 7.48
C GLY A 344 24.91 -7.26 6.29
N ASP A 345 24.25 -7.96 5.38
CA ASP A 345 24.89 -8.61 4.24
C ASP A 345 25.02 -7.69 2.99
N SER A 346 24.50 -6.46 3.09
CA SER A 346 24.44 -5.41 2.05
C SER A 346 23.48 -5.69 0.88
N ARG A 347 22.60 -6.68 1.02
CA ARG A 347 21.51 -6.96 0.10
C ARG A 347 20.23 -6.39 0.65
N PHE A 348 19.94 -5.18 0.19
CA PHE A 348 18.81 -4.46 0.76
C PHE A 348 17.49 -5.02 0.25
N GLY A 349 16.51 -5.11 1.14
CA GLY A 349 15.12 -5.37 0.79
C GLY A 349 14.76 -6.85 0.66
N GLU A 350 15.56 -7.76 1.25
CA GLU A 350 15.33 -9.20 1.21
C GLU A 350 14.15 -9.65 2.09
N VAL A 351 13.71 -10.90 1.95
CA VAL A 351 12.58 -11.43 2.75
C VAL A 351 12.96 -11.55 4.23
N GLU A 352 14.25 -11.76 4.48
CA GLU A 352 14.90 -11.85 5.77
C GLU A 352 15.05 -10.48 6.47
N ASP A 353 14.83 -9.38 5.74
CA ASP A 353 14.85 -8.03 6.28
C ASP A 353 13.57 -7.69 7.07
N SER A 354 13.64 -6.59 7.83
CA SER A 354 12.55 -6.16 8.73
C SER A 354 11.62 -5.13 8.10
N LEU A 355 11.39 -5.27 6.79
CA LEU A 355 10.53 -4.40 5.97
C LEU A 355 9.07 -4.64 6.30
N ASP A 356 8.27 -3.58 6.25
CA ASP A 356 6.83 -3.71 6.41
C ASP A 356 6.02 -3.24 5.19
N TYR A 357 6.69 -2.59 4.23
CA TYR A 357 6.13 -2.14 2.95
C TYR A 357 4.99 -1.11 3.10
N TYR A 358 4.81 -0.55 4.29
CA TYR A 358 3.90 0.55 4.52
C TYR A 358 4.70 1.85 4.70
N PRO A 359 4.37 2.90 3.94
CA PRO A 359 5.07 4.17 4.11
C PRO A 359 4.59 4.91 5.37
N GLU A 360 5.54 5.47 6.12
CA GLU A 360 5.30 6.46 7.18
C GLU A 360 4.90 7.82 6.62
N MET A 361 5.33 8.12 5.39
CA MET A 361 5.21 9.43 4.75
C MET A 361 5.17 9.36 3.23
N PHE A 362 4.79 10.45 2.58
CA PHE A 362 4.70 10.50 1.12
C PHE A 362 6.02 10.94 0.48
N VAL A 363 6.65 10.06 -0.28
CA VAL A 363 7.84 10.36 -1.08
C VAL A 363 7.48 10.48 -2.55
N SER A 364 8.06 11.46 -3.22
CA SER A 364 7.95 11.67 -4.66
C SER A 364 9.30 12.10 -5.22
N ARG A 365 9.51 11.93 -6.53
CA ARG A 365 10.73 12.34 -7.21
C ARG A 365 10.42 13.27 -8.39
N ALA A 366 11.21 14.32 -8.52
CA ALA A 366 11.35 15.10 -9.75
C ALA A 366 12.63 14.62 -10.46
N PRO A 367 12.54 13.70 -11.44
CA PRO A 367 13.70 13.12 -12.11
C PRO A 367 14.27 14.13 -13.12
N VAL A 368 15.14 15.02 -12.65
CA VAL A 368 15.73 16.11 -13.43
C VAL A 368 17.26 16.06 -13.34
N HIS A 369 17.94 16.42 -14.42
CA HIS A 369 19.40 16.42 -14.53
C HIS A 369 20.01 17.82 -14.52
N SER A 370 19.20 18.87 -14.70
CA SER A 370 19.68 20.25 -14.81
C SER A 370 18.76 21.26 -14.14
N ALA A 371 19.29 22.45 -13.84
CA ALA A 371 18.50 23.55 -13.28
C ALA A 371 17.34 23.95 -14.21
N ALA A 372 17.53 23.89 -15.54
CA ALA A 372 16.47 24.18 -16.51
C ALA A 372 15.32 23.16 -16.44
N GLU A 373 15.64 21.87 -16.34
CA GLU A 373 14.62 20.82 -16.16
C GLU A 373 13.91 20.93 -14.81
N ALA A 374 14.64 21.23 -13.73
CA ALA A 374 14.08 21.50 -12.41
C ALA A 374 13.11 22.70 -12.44
N SER A 375 13.51 23.81 -13.08
CA SER A 375 12.64 24.97 -13.28
C SER A 375 11.41 24.62 -14.12
N ASN A 376 11.54 23.81 -15.16
CA ASN A 376 10.40 23.36 -15.97
C ASN A 376 9.42 22.49 -15.16
N PHE A 377 9.93 21.59 -14.32
CA PHE A 377 9.12 20.81 -13.39
C PHE A 377 8.35 21.74 -12.43
N VAL A 378 9.07 22.62 -11.73
CA VAL A 378 8.50 23.56 -10.76
C VAL A 378 7.47 24.49 -11.41
N ASN A 379 7.77 25.05 -12.58
CA ASN A 379 6.86 25.93 -13.31
C ASN A 379 5.57 25.22 -13.67
N LYS A 380 5.62 24.00 -14.23
CA LYS A 380 4.40 23.22 -14.53
C LYS A 380 3.58 22.94 -13.27
N THR A 381 4.24 22.56 -12.16
CA THR A 381 3.57 22.33 -10.88
C THR A 381 2.90 23.60 -10.36
N LEU A 382 3.59 24.74 -10.38
CA LEU A 382 3.03 26.01 -9.93
C LEU A 382 1.91 26.51 -10.84
N THR A 383 2.04 26.36 -12.16
CA THR A 383 0.98 26.67 -13.12
C THR A 383 -0.27 25.89 -12.79
N TYR A 384 -0.17 24.58 -12.55
CA TYR A 384 -1.31 23.75 -12.18
C TYR A 384 -1.91 24.18 -10.82
N LEU A 385 -1.08 24.45 -9.81
CA LEU A 385 -1.55 24.80 -8.46
C LEU A 385 -2.14 26.21 -8.34
N LYS A 386 -1.69 27.15 -9.20
CA LYS A 386 -2.14 28.55 -9.21
C LYS A 386 -3.23 28.82 -10.25
N ALA A 387 -3.55 27.86 -11.11
CA ALA A 387 -4.53 28.06 -12.17
C ALA A 387 -5.91 28.37 -11.58
N GLU A 388 -6.44 29.55 -11.88
CA GLU A 388 -7.80 29.95 -11.52
C GLU A 388 -8.83 29.36 -12.49
N ASN A 389 -8.43 29.18 -13.75
CA ASN A 389 -9.27 28.62 -14.80
C ASN A 389 -8.45 27.66 -15.66
N PHE A 390 -8.96 26.43 -15.80
CA PHE A 390 -8.43 25.46 -16.75
C PHE A 390 -9.25 25.49 -18.05
N PRO A 391 -8.66 25.08 -19.19
CA PRO A 391 -9.44 24.81 -20.39
C PRO A 391 -10.60 23.87 -20.07
N SER A 392 -11.76 24.10 -20.72
CA SER A 392 -12.95 23.27 -20.51
C SER A 392 -12.63 21.78 -20.68
N GLY A 393 -13.04 20.96 -19.72
CA GLY A 393 -12.80 19.51 -19.73
C GLY A 393 -11.43 19.06 -19.23
N TYR A 394 -10.46 19.95 -18.99
CA TYR A 394 -9.12 19.55 -18.55
C TYR A 394 -9.13 18.90 -17.14
N THR A 395 -9.86 19.48 -16.19
CA THR A 395 -9.96 18.96 -14.81
C THR A 395 -11.02 17.88 -14.63
N THR A 396 -11.88 17.68 -15.63
CA THR A 396 -12.96 16.69 -15.62
C THR A 396 -12.78 15.62 -16.68
N GLY A 397 -11.64 15.57 -17.37
CA GLY A 397 -11.30 14.53 -18.35
C GLY A 397 -10.35 13.51 -17.76
N MET A 398 -10.59 12.23 -18.06
CA MET A 398 -9.69 11.13 -17.71
C MET A 398 -9.52 10.22 -18.91
N LEU A 399 -8.26 9.86 -19.19
CA LEU A 399 -7.89 8.85 -20.17
C LEU A 399 -7.31 7.64 -19.43
N THR A 400 -7.91 6.47 -19.64
CA THR A 400 -7.38 5.17 -19.21
C THR A 400 -6.92 4.41 -20.44
N ILE A 401 -5.76 3.74 -20.34
CA ILE A 401 -5.18 2.94 -21.43
C ILE A 401 -4.85 1.57 -20.86
N GLY A 402 -5.52 0.53 -21.37
CA GLY A 402 -5.34 -0.85 -20.93
C GLY A 402 -4.41 -1.59 -21.87
N ALA A 403 -3.21 -1.95 -21.40
CA ALA A 403 -2.32 -2.82 -22.17
C ALA A 403 -2.56 -4.28 -21.81
N ASP A 404 -2.74 -5.13 -22.82
CA ASP A 404 -2.86 -6.58 -22.64
C ASP A 404 -1.47 -7.22 -22.40
N LEU A 405 -1.13 -7.50 -21.14
CA LEU A 405 0.23 -7.91 -20.76
C LEU A 405 0.37 -9.39 -20.41
N TRP A 406 -0.64 -10.00 -19.80
CA TRP A 406 -0.60 -11.39 -19.31
C TRP A 406 -1.68 -12.25 -19.95
N SER A 407 -2.91 -11.75 -20.03
CA SER A 407 -4.03 -12.41 -20.69
C SER A 407 -4.87 -11.41 -21.47
N GLN A 408 -5.55 -11.88 -22.51
CA GLN A 408 -6.45 -11.03 -23.30
C GLN A 408 -7.50 -10.37 -22.39
N GLY A 409 -7.56 -9.03 -22.40
CA GLY A 409 -8.51 -8.23 -21.64
C GLY A 409 -8.01 -7.73 -20.27
N ASP A 410 -6.84 -8.15 -19.78
CA ASP A 410 -6.40 -7.82 -18.41
C ASP A 410 -6.18 -6.32 -18.16
N GLY A 411 -5.61 -5.62 -19.14
CA GLY A 411 -5.45 -4.16 -19.08
C GLY A 411 -6.80 -3.44 -19.16
N GLY A 412 -7.72 -3.96 -19.96
CA GLY A 412 -9.07 -3.42 -20.13
C GLY A 412 -9.91 -3.54 -18.85
N GLU A 413 -9.96 -4.73 -18.26
CA GLU A 413 -10.67 -5.00 -17.00
C GLU A 413 -10.14 -4.13 -15.85
N PHE A 414 -8.83 -3.93 -15.76
CA PHE A 414 -8.26 -3.00 -14.77
C PHE A 414 -8.70 -1.56 -15.03
N CYS A 415 -8.72 -1.12 -16.29
CA CYS A 415 -9.21 0.20 -16.65
C CYS A 415 -10.70 0.37 -16.31
N GLU A 416 -11.53 -0.63 -16.55
CA GLU A 416 -12.95 -0.63 -16.18
C GLU A 416 -13.12 -0.53 -14.67
N PHE A 417 -12.39 -1.32 -13.90
CA PHE A 417 -12.40 -1.26 -12.44
C PHE A 417 -12.03 0.12 -11.89
N VAL A 418 -10.94 0.72 -12.39
CA VAL A 418 -10.54 2.09 -12.01
C VAL A 418 -11.65 3.07 -12.40
N THR A 419 -12.21 2.91 -13.60
CA THR A 419 -13.25 3.78 -14.14
C THR A 419 -14.54 3.71 -13.31
N ASP A 420 -14.92 2.55 -12.81
CA ASP A 420 -16.10 2.37 -11.92
C ASP A 420 -15.93 3.07 -10.58
N SER A 421 -14.69 3.20 -10.10
CA SER A 421 -14.35 3.90 -8.86
C SER A 421 -14.28 5.43 -9.01
N VAL A 422 -14.29 5.94 -10.24
CA VAL A 422 -14.16 7.37 -10.54
C VAL A 422 -15.54 8.04 -10.55
N PRO A 423 -15.70 9.22 -9.90
CA PRO A 423 -16.99 9.92 -9.85
C PRO A 423 -17.63 10.15 -11.23
N ALA A 424 -18.96 10.07 -11.29
CA ALA A 424 -19.72 10.18 -12.54
C ALA A 424 -19.58 11.53 -13.28
N TYR A 425 -19.10 12.58 -12.60
CA TYR A 425 -18.87 13.90 -13.22
C TYR A 425 -17.55 13.98 -14.01
N ILE A 426 -16.71 12.95 -13.97
CA ILE A 426 -15.50 12.84 -14.77
C ILE A 426 -15.85 12.19 -16.11
N ASN A 427 -15.51 12.87 -17.21
CA ASN A 427 -15.59 12.38 -18.58
C ASN A 427 -14.48 11.36 -18.82
N LYS A 428 -14.86 10.09 -18.90
CA LYS A 428 -13.95 8.95 -19.02
C LYS A 428 -13.80 8.55 -20.48
N THR A 429 -12.56 8.41 -20.95
CA THR A 429 -12.20 7.80 -22.24
C THR A 429 -11.31 6.61 -21.95
N THR A 430 -11.68 5.43 -22.45
CA THR A 430 -10.88 4.20 -22.33
C THR A 430 -10.36 3.82 -23.71
N LEU A 431 -9.06 3.55 -23.83
CA LEU A 431 -8.39 3.09 -25.05
C LEU A 431 -7.77 1.71 -24.89
#